data_AF-A0A372NR33-F1
#
_entry.id   AF-A0A372NR33-F1
#
_cell.length_a   1.000
_cell.length_b   1.000
_cell.length_c   1.000
_cell.angle_alpha   90.00
_cell.angle_beta   90.00
_cell.angle_gamma   90.00
#
_symmetry.space_group_name_H-M   'P 1'
#
loop_
_entity.id
_entity.type
_entity.pdbx_description
1 polymer ?
#
loop_
_entity_poly.entity_id
_entity_poly.type
_entity_poly.pdbx_seq_one_letter_code
_entity_poly.pdbx_strand_id
1 'polypeptide(L)'
;MKYKLGDFVRFVDEKMEGYVTRIIDEQMIAVTGDDDFEIPVLANKVTFVHGRGEDSHNEEIVQDVKAPAGEFKSSGVHVAVVTDAHANSLVHFYLVNETSYQLMLTLSSEQQKTYKGEFAGTVEPQGVAKIYSAKLSDLQIWPKFIFRALYFTKQNQPALSPLDVSEQFKAKDFAGAKKNIPYIKQQGWMIRLDEPELVIDAEKLKESFFKLAEEKQEVQKPASEIDLHIEKLRDDHHFLGSSEMLSIQVDRFKKALEAAIVHQMHEITFIHGTGNGILRHELHKLLAKNQKVQTFMDAQKEKFGYGATKVVLK
;
A
#
# COMPACT_ATOMS: atom_id res chain seq x y z
N MET A 1 19.19 -27.53 24.10
CA MET A 1 18.69 -28.77 24.74
C MET A 1 19.20 -29.98 23.98
N LYS A 2 19.60 -31.04 24.69
CA LYS A 2 20.23 -32.26 24.11
C LYS A 2 19.22 -33.26 23.54
N TYR A 3 17.98 -33.27 24.04
CA TYR A 3 16.90 -34.18 23.64
C TYR A 3 15.64 -33.40 23.25
N LYS A 4 14.79 -34.01 22.42
CA LYS A 4 13.50 -33.51 21.93
C LYS A 4 12.38 -34.50 22.28
N LEU A 5 11.15 -34.01 22.24
CA LEU A 5 9.96 -34.88 22.34
C LEU A 5 9.97 -35.91 21.19
N GLY A 6 9.75 -37.16 21.53
CA GLY A 6 9.77 -38.29 20.59
C GLY A 6 11.15 -38.96 20.42
N ASP A 7 12.21 -38.45 21.05
CA ASP A 7 13.51 -39.12 21.03
C ASP A 7 13.44 -40.46 21.76
N PHE A 8 13.96 -41.53 21.14
CA PHE A 8 14.07 -42.85 21.79
C PHE A 8 15.40 -42.95 22.55
N VAL A 9 15.30 -43.12 23.86
CA VAL A 9 16.44 -43.07 24.78
C VAL A 9 16.49 -44.30 25.69
N ARG A 10 17.70 -44.64 26.13
CA ARG A 10 17.98 -45.67 27.14
C ARG A 10 18.53 -45.01 28.39
N PHE A 11 18.10 -45.50 29.54
CA PHE A 11 18.63 -45.07 30.83
C PHE A 11 20.07 -45.59 31.00
N VAL A 12 20.97 -44.74 31.50
CA VAL A 12 22.40 -45.08 31.64
C VAL A 12 22.60 -46.10 32.75
N ASP A 13 21.85 -45.96 33.85
CA ASP A 13 22.01 -46.77 35.06
C ASP A 13 21.01 -47.93 35.14
N GLU A 14 20.01 -47.98 34.25
CA GLU A 14 18.89 -48.92 34.31
C GLU A 14 18.68 -49.59 32.94
N LYS A 15 18.23 -50.85 32.93
CA LYS A 15 17.88 -51.56 31.70
C LYS A 15 16.47 -51.18 31.21
N MET A 16 16.24 -49.88 31.09
CA MET A 16 14.98 -49.32 30.61
C MET A 16 15.21 -48.46 29.38
N GLU A 17 14.24 -48.50 28.48
CA GLU A 17 14.19 -47.72 27.25
C GLU A 17 12.81 -47.12 27.11
N GLY A 18 12.72 -46.00 26.41
CA GLY A 18 11.45 -45.36 26.17
C GLY A 18 11.60 -44.12 25.31
N TYR A 19 10.46 -43.47 25.07
CA TYR A 19 10.40 -42.22 24.33
C TYR A 19 10.37 -41.05 25.29
N VAL A 20 11.07 -39.97 24.95
CA VAL A 20 10.94 -38.69 25.65
C VAL A 20 9.55 -38.13 25.36
N THR A 21 8.66 -38.17 26.35
CA THR A 21 7.25 -37.77 26.23
C THR A 21 7.01 -36.37 26.79
N ARG A 22 7.91 -35.85 27.62
CA ARG A 22 7.82 -34.49 28.16
C ARG A 22 9.20 -33.88 28.40
N ILE A 23 9.32 -32.58 28.17
CA ILE A 23 10.47 -31.79 28.59
C ILE A 23 10.04 -31.00 29.84
N ILE A 24 10.63 -31.31 30.99
CA ILE A 24 10.28 -30.67 32.27
C ILE A 24 11.05 -29.37 32.42
N ASP A 25 12.37 -29.42 32.22
CA ASP A 25 13.27 -28.27 32.18
C ASP A 25 14.56 -28.60 31.39
N GLU A 26 15.58 -27.73 31.43
CA GLU A 26 16.84 -27.94 30.71
C GLU A 26 17.64 -29.19 31.13
N GLN A 27 17.42 -29.69 32.35
CA GLN A 27 18.16 -30.78 32.95
C GLN A 27 17.32 -32.04 33.14
N MET A 28 15.99 -31.95 33.10
CA MET A 28 15.06 -33.03 33.38
C MET A 28 14.05 -33.25 32.25
N ILE A 29 13.85 -34.51 31.89
CA ILE A 29 12.90 -34.96 30.88
C ILE A 29 12.03 -36.09 31.44
N ALA A 30 10.84 -36.31 30.91
CA ALA A 30 10.06 -37.51 31.20
C ALA A 30 10.22 -38.51 30.05
N VAL A 31 10.49 -39.76 30.40
CA VAL A 31 10.61 -40.87 29.45
C VAL A 31 9.53 -41.89 29.76
N THR A 32 8.79 -42.32 28.74
CA THR A 32 7.74 -43.32 28.85
C THR A 32 8.17 -44.59 28.12
N GLY A 33 8.15 -45.72 28.83
CA GLY A 33 8.44 -47.05 28.29
C GLY A 33 7.19 -47.76 27.77
N ASP A 34 7.24 -49.09 27.70
CA ASP A 34 6.14 -49.93 27.21
C ASP A 34 4.95 -50.03 28.18
N ASP A 35 5.13 -49.60 29.43
CA ASP A 35 4.12 -49.62 30.50
C ASP A 35 3.28 -48.33 30.59
N ASP A 36 3.48 -47.39 29.66
CA ASP A 36 2.80 -46.10 29.57
C ASP A 36 2.96 -45.21 30.82
N PHE A 37 3.99 -45.49 31.65
CA PHE A 37 4.32 -44.72 32.83
C PHE A 37 5.40 -43.67 32.53
N GLU A 38 5.11 -42.39 32.80
CA GLU A 38 6.08 -41.30 32.65
C GLU A 38 7.09 -41.31 33.81
N ILE A 39 8.36 -41.55 33.50
CA ILE A 39 9.48 -41.51 34.46
C ILE A 39 10.28 -40.21 34.27
N PRO A 40 10.26 -39.28 35.23
CA PRO A 40 11.15 -38.13 35.24
C PRO A 40 12.60 -38.56 35.46
N VAL A 41 13.49 -38.18 34.54
CA VAL A 41 14.91 -38.53 34.56
C VAL A 41 15.77 -37.35 34.15
N LEU A 42 16.97 -37.26 34.72
CA LEU A 42 17.93 -36.24 34.31
C LEU A 42 18.44 -36.53 32.89
N ALA A 43 18.56 -35.49 32.07
CA ALA A 43 19.04 -35.58 30.69
C ALA A 43 20.45 -36.22 30.61
N ASN A 44 21.30 -36.03 31.61
CA ASN A 44 22.62 -36.67 31.67
C ASN A 44 22.59 -38.15 32.07
N LYS A 45 21.44 -38.68 32.50
CA LYS A 45 21.21 -40.08 32.89
C LYS A 45 20.51 -40.91 31.82
N VAL A 46 20.34 -40.35 30.62
CA VAL A 46 19.85 -41.06 29.45
C VAL A 46 20.81 -40.89 28.28
N THR A 47 20.76 -41.81 27.33
CA THR A 47 21.52 -41.79 26.07
C THR A 47 20.66 -42.27 24.91
N PHE A 48 20.99 -41.85 23.69
CA PHE A 48 20.32 -42.33 22.48
C PHE A 48 20.57 -43.82 22.23
N VAL A 49 19.56 -44.53 21.76
CA VAL A 49 19.67 -45.91 21.27
C VAL A 49 19.88 -45.87 19.76
N HIS A 50 21.07 -46.26 19.30
CA HIS A 50 21.41 -46.29 17.88
C HIS A 50 20.66 -47.45 17.19
N GLY A 51 20.08 -47.18 16.01
CA GLY A 51 19.38 -48.19 15.20
C GLY A 51 17.85 -48.27 15.36
N ARG A 52 17.22 -47.42 16.19
CA ARG A 52 15.74 -47.34 16.30
C ARG A 52 15.18 -45.91 16.15
N GLY A 53 15.99 -44.99 15.65
CA GLY A 53 15.62 -43.58 15.48
C GLY A 53 16.74 -42.73 14.87
N GLU A 54 17.52 -43.29 13.93
CA GLU A 54 18.55 -42.52 13.21
C GLU A 54 17.99 -41.76 11.99
N ASP A 55 16.71 -41.92 11.64
CA ASP A 55 16.08 -41.15 10.55
C ASP A 55 15.78 -39.68 10.94
N SER A 56 15.95 -39.30 12.21
CA SER A 56 15.76 -37.91 12.69
C SER A 56 17.07 -37.21 13.07
N HIS A 57 18.21 -37.88 12.94
CA HIS A 57 19.54 -37.33 13.21
C HIS A 57 20.53 -37.51 12.05
N ASN A 58 20.03 -37.79 10.84
CA ASN A 58 20.69 -37.18 9.70
C ASN A 58 20.57 -35.67 9.96
N GLU A 59 21.71 -35.07 10.27
CA GLU A 59 21.97 -33.71 9.87
C GLU A 59 21.65 -33.65 8.36
N GLU A 60 20.37 -33.44 8.01
CA GLU A 60 20.12 -32.29 7.19
C GLU A 60 20.91 -31.22 7.91
N ILE A 61 22.06 -30.91 7.31
CA ILE A 61 22.64 -29.60 7.35
C ILE A 61 21.47 -28.71 6.90
N VAL A 62 20.55 -28.45 7.82
CA VAL A 62 19.76 -27.26 7.87
C VAL A 62 20.88 -26.27 8.03
N GLN A 63 21.44 -25.85 6.89
CA GLN A 63 22.17 -24.62 6.84
C GLN A 63 21.27 -23.70 7.64
N ASP A 64 21.79 -23.21 8.77
CA ASP A 64 21.27 -22.00 9.35
C ASP A 64 21.26 -21.05 8.16
N VAL A 65 20.11 -20.98 7.48
CA VAL A 65 19.82 -19.96 6.49
C VAL A 65 19.82 -18.76 7.40
N LYS A 66 21.00 -18.16 7.54
CA LYS A 66 21.24 -16.99 8.36
C LYS A 66 20.07 -16.10 8.04
N ALA A 67 19.21 -15.90 9.04
CA ALA A 67 18.15 -14.93 8.95
C ALA A 67 18.82 -13.67 8.36
N PRO A 68 18.33 -13.15 7.22
CA PRO A 68 19.00 -12.05 6.56
C PRO A 68 19.25 -10.97 7.62
N ALA A 69 20.52 -10.56 7.79
CA ALA A 69 20.88 -9.59 8.80
C ALA A 69 20.15 -8.28 8.51
N GLY A 70 19.10 -8.00 9.28
CA GLY A 70 18.19 -6.88 9.04
C GLY A 70 16.88 -7.00 9.82
N GLU A 71 16.07 -5.95 9.74
CA GLU A 71 14.72 -5.92 10.31
C GLU A 71 13.83 -6.99 9.66
N PHE A 72 13.04 -7.71 10.46
CA PHE A 72 12.12 -8.73 9.97
C PHE A 72 11.00 -8.09 9.14
N LYS A 73 10.95 -8.39 7.84
CA LYS A 73 9.96 -7.87 6.91
C LYS A 73 8.77 -8.81 6.80
N SER A 74 7.60 -8.34 7.22
CA SER A 74 6.35 -9.12 7.22
C SER A 74 5.52 -9.01 5.93
N SER A 75 5.87 -8.10 5.02
CA SER A 75 5.15 -7.88 3.77
C SER A 75 6.11 -7.49 2.63
N GLY A 76 5.65 -7.62 1.39
CA GLY A 76 6.42 -7.45 0.17
C GLY A 76 6.37 -8.64 -0.78
N VAL A 77 5.24 -9.35 -0.86
CA VAL A 77 5.02 -10.38 -1.90
C VAL A 77 4.52 -9.73 -3.18
N HIS A 78 5.26 -9.93 -4.27
CA HIS A 78 4.94 -9.31 -5.56
C HIS A 78 4.92 -10.34 -6.68
N VAL A 79 4.17 -10.03 -7.73
CA VAL A 79 4.35 -10.62 -9.05
C VAL A 79 5.07 -9.62 -9.95
N ALA A 80 6.20 -10.04 -10.50
CA ALA A 80 6.96 -9.30 -11.48
C ALA A 80 6.71 -9.88 -12.88
N VAL A 81 6.36 -9.02 -13.84
CA VAL A 81 6.18 -9.40 -15.25
C VAL A 81 7.31 -8.79 -16.06
N VAL A 82 8.17 -9.64 -16.61
CA VAL A 82 9.40 -9.27 -17.32
C VAL A 82 9.30 -9.72 -18.76
N THR A 83 9.64 -8.84 -19.70
CA THR A 83 9.73 -9.19 -21.12
C THR A 83 10.94 -10.09 -21.39
N ASP A 84 10.75 -11.14 -22.18
CA ASP A 84 11.85 -12.00 -22.60
C ASP A 84 12.89 -11.21 -23.42
N ALA A 85 14.18 -11.48 -23.21
CA ALA A 85 15.27 -10.73 -23.82
C ALA A 85 15.41 -10.97 -25.33
N HIS A 86 14.88 -12.08 -25.84
CA HIS A 86 14.99 -12.50 -27.23
C HIS A 86 13.64 -12.47 -27.96
N ALA A 87 12.53 -12.46 -27.22
CA ALA A 87 11.17 -12.42 -27.75
C ALA A 87 10.33 -11.35 -27.04
N ASN A 88 10.33 -10.12 -27.56
CA ASN A 88 9.62 -8.98 -26.94
C ASN A 88 8.10 -9.18 -26.72
N SER A 89 7.47 -10.10 -27.46
CA SER A 89 6.05 -10.44 -27.28
C SER A 89 5.81 -11.45 -26.16
N LEU A 90 6.84 -12.14 -25.68
CA LEU A 90 6.78 -13.09 -24.59
C LEU A 90 7.11 -12.39 -23.27
N VAL A 91 6.32 -12.66 -22.24
CA VAL A 91 6.59 -12.22 -20.88
C VAL A 91 6.66 -13.42 -19.93
N HIS A 92 7.44 -13.23 -18.87
CA HIS A 92 7.63 -14.18 -17.80
C HIS A 92 7.16 -13.57 -16.49
N PHE A 93 6.39 -14.35 -15.75
CA PHE A 93 5.90 -14.00 -14.43
C PHE A 93 6.84 -14.61 -13.41
N TYR A 94 7.25 -13.78 -12.47
CA TYR A 94 8.07 -14.19 -11.34
C TYR A 94 7.38 -13.80 -10.05
N LEU A 95 7.27 -14.73 -9.09
CA LEU A 95 6.98 -14.35 -7.72
C LEU A 95 8.26 -13.77 -7.12
N VAL A 96 8.20 -12.56 -6.59
CA VAL A 96 9.29 -11.91 -5.87
C VAL A 96 8.90 -11.83 -4.40
N ASN A 97 9.70 -12.48 -3.55
CA ASN A 97 9.49 -12.49 -2.11
C ASN A 97 10.45 -11.51 -1.44
N GLU A 98 9.99 -10.32 -1.08
CA GLU A 98 10.81 -9.37 -0.30
C GLU A 98 10.66 -9.55 1.23
N THR A 99 9.84 -10.51 1.64
CA THR A 99 9.59 -10.80 3.06
C THR A 99 10.73 -11.60 3.68
N SER A 100 10.72 -11.68 5.00
CA SER A 100 11.59 -12.56 5.80
C SER A 100 11.02 -13.97 5.99
N TYR A 101 9.86 -14.28 5.38
CA TYR A 101 9.25 -15.60 5.41
C TYR A 101 9.69 -16.44 4.21
N GLN A 102 9.81 -17.74 4.40
CA GLN A 102 9.74 -18.69 3.29
C GLN A 102 8.27 -18.81 2.87
N LEU A 103 8.01 -18.79 1.56
CA LEU A 103 6.66 -18.91 1.01
C LEU A 103 6.48 -20.31 0.43
N MET A 104 5.40 -21.00 0.80
CA MET A 104 4.90 -22.17 0.07
C MET A 104 3.81 -21.69 -0.89
N LEU A 105 4.12 -21.61 -2.17
CA LEU A 105 3.32 -20.95 -3.20
C LEU A 105 2.63 -21.95 -4.12
N THR A 106 1.39 -21.63 -4.50
CA THR A 106 0.73 -22.16 -5.69
C THR A 106 0.21 -21.03 -6.59
N LEU A 107 0.24 -21.27 -7.90
CA LEU A 107 -0.43 -20.45 -8.91
C LEU A 107 -1.39 -21.34 -9.69
N SER A 108 -2.65 -20.90 -9.79
CA SER A 108 -3.63 -21.51 -10.66
C SER A 108 -4.20 -20.49 -11.65
N SER A 109 -4.59 -20.94 -12.83
CA SER A 109 -5.34 -20.16 -13.81
C SER A 109 -6.81 -20.61 -13.83
N GLU A 110 -7.72 -19.65 -13.99
CA GLU A 110 -9.16 -19.86 -14.17
C GLU A 110 -9.61 -19.23 -15.49
N GLN A 111 -10.22 -20.04 -16.36
CA GLN A 111 -10.84 -19.58 -17.61
C GLN A 111 -12.15 -20.32 -17.84
N GLN A 112 -13.26 -19.59 -18.00
CA GLN A 112 -14.60 -20.16 -18.21
C GLN A 112 -14.96 -21.25 -17.18
N LYS A 113 -14.67 -21.01 -15.89
CA LYS A 113 -14.87 -21.96 -14.78
C LYS A 113 -14.03 -23.25 -14.85
N THR A 114 -13.08 -23.33 -15.77
CA THR A 114 -12.06 -24.39 -15.80
C THR A 114 -10.83 -23.88 -15.08
N TYR A 115 -10.27 -24.72 -14.20
CA TYR A 115 -9.11 -24.40 -13.38
C TYR A 115 -7.92 -25.27 -13.76
N LYS A 116 -6.72 -24.68 -13.77
CA LYS A 116 -5.47 -25.39 -14.01
C LYS A 116 -4.40 -24.93 -13.03
N GLY A 117 -3.70 -25.86 -12.38
CA GLY A 117 -2.50 -25.56 -11.62
C GLY A 117 -1.35 -25.25 -12.58
N GLU A 118 -0.78 -24.05 -12.46
CA GLU A 118 0.33 -23.58 -13.29
C GLU A 118 1.68 -23.73 -12.58
N PHE A 119 1.71 -23.55 -11.26
CA PHE A 119 2.92 -23.67 -10.45
C PHE A 119 2.61 -24.12 -9.03
N ALA A 120 3.54 -24.89 -8.45
CA ALA A 120 3.60 -25.18 -7.02
C ALA A 120 5.07 -25.28 -6.60
N GLY A 121 5.45 -24.66 -5.48
CA GLY A 121 6.84 -24.70 -5.00
C GLY A 121 7.08 -23.77 -3.82
N THR A 122 8.34 -23.67 -3.39
CA THR A 122 8.76 -22.75 -2.33
C THR A 122 9.51 -21.56 -2.90
N VAL A 123 9.43 -20.42 -2.21
CA VAL A 123 10.24 -19.23 -2.49
C VAL A 123 10.90 -18.78 -1.20
N GLU A 124 12.22 -18.86 -1.15
CA GLU A 124 13.00 -18.46 0.02
C GLU A 124 12.83 -16.97 0.36
N PRO A 125 13.10 -16.55 1.61
CA PRO A 125 13.19 -15.14 1.98
C PRO A 125 14.10 -14.39 1.02
N GLN A 126 13.69 -13.21 0.56
CA GLN A 126 14.45 -12.42 -0.42
C GLN A 126 14.72 -13.19 -1.74
N GLY A 127 13.86 -14.16 -2.06
CA GLY A 127 13.99 -15.04 -3.23
C GLY A 127 13.07 -14.65 -4.39
N VAL A 128 13.25 -15.37 -5.50
CA VAL A 128 12.45 -15.22 -6.72
C VAL A 128 12.20 -16.57 -7.37
N ALA A 129 11.01 -16.78 -7.92
CA ALA A 129 10.66 -17.98 -8.69
C ALA A 129 9.92 -17.62 -9.96
N LYS A 130 10.30 -18.21 -11.10
CA LYS A 130 9.53 -18.10 -12.36
C LYS A 130 8.31 -19.02 -12.26
N ILE A 131 7.13 -18.45 -12.36
CA ILE A 131 5.88 -19.17 -12.08
C ILE A 131 4.98 -19.33 -13.31
N TYR A 132 5.13 -18.48 -14.33
CA TYR A 132 4.30 -18.54 -15.53
C TYR A 132 4.95 -17.82 -16.71
N SER A 133 4.44 -18.05 -17.92
CA SER A 133 4.85 -17.33 -19.13
C SER A 133 3.68 -17.20 -20.10
N ALA A 134 3.55 -16.04 -20.74
CA ALA A 134 2.48 -15.78 -21.70
C ALA A 134 2.89 -14.75 -22.74
N LYS A 135 2.15 -14.69 -23.84
CA LYS A 135 2.31 -13.62 -24.82
C LYS A 135 1.59 -12.37 -24.35
N LEU A 136 2.28 -11.23 -24.33
CA LEU A 136 1.72 -9.94 -23.93
C LEU A 136 0.64 -9.45 -24.91
N SER A 137 0.74 -9.83 -26.18
CA SER A 137 -0.30 -9.55 -27.19
C SER A 137 -1.66 -10.16 -26.83
N ASP A 138 -1.66 -11.24 -26.06
CA ASP A 138 -2.84 -12.03 -25.74
C ASP A 138 -3.48 -11.58 -24.41
N LEU A 139 -3.05 -10.44 -23.86
CA LEU A 139 -3.48 -9.93 -22.55
C LEU A 139 -5.02 -9.92 -22.39
N GLN A 140 -5.76 -9.58 -23.44
CA GLN A 140 -7.23 -9.52 -23.41
C GLN A 140 -7.89 -10.88 -23.15
N ILE A 141 -7.19 -11.98 -23.44
CA ILE A 141 -7.68 -13.35 -23.26
C ILE A 141 -6.94 -14.11 -22.15
N TRP A 142 -6.07 -13.44 -21.39
CA TRP A 142 -5.39 -14.06 -20.27
C TRP A 142 -6.42 -14.55 -19.23
N PRO A 143 -6.16 -15.71 -18.60
CA PRO A 143 -7.02 -16.22 -17.55
C PRO A 143 -6.95 -15.33 -16.31
N LYS A 144 -7.89 -15.53 -15.40
CA LYS A 144 -7.75 -15.03 -14.03
C LYS A 144 -6.71 -15.90 -13.32
N PHE A 145 -5.76 -15.27 -12.64
CA PHE A 145 -4.71 -15.95 -11.89
C PHE A 145 -5.07 -15.96 -10.41
N ILE A 146 -4.88 -17.08 -9.75
CA ILE A 146 -5.15 -17.28 -8.33
C ILE A 146 -3.83 -17.62 -7.66
N PHE A 147 -3.32 -16.68 -6.86
CA PHE A 147 -2.08 -16.79 -6.11
C PHE A 147 -2.41 -17.19 -4.68
N ARG A 148 -1.83 -18.31 -4.22
CA ARG A 148 -1.94 -18.70 -2.81
C ARG A 148 -0.59 -18.98 -2.22
N ALA A 149 -0.32 -18.42 -1.03
CA ALA A 149 0.92 -18.68 -0.32
C ALA A 149 0.71 -18.85 1.18
N LEU A 150 1.42 -19.82 1.76
CA LEU A 150 1.59 -19.95 3.22
C LEU A 150 2.94 -19.37 3.63
N TYR A 151 2.97 -18.68 4.77
CA TYR A 151 4.16 -18.05 5.32
C TYR A 151 4.79 -18.95 6.39
N PHE A 152 6.10 -19.18 6.29
CA PHE A 152 6.85 -19.97 7.27
C PHE A 152 8.10 -19.23 7.75
N THR A 153 8.34 -19.26 9.07
CA THR A 153 9.58 -18.80 9.69
C THR A 153 9.84 -19.59 10.97
N LYS A 154 11.12 -19.82 11.29
CA LYS A 154 11.55 -20.37 12.59
C LYS A 154 11.70 -19.29 13.66
N GLN A 155 11.63 -18.01 13.27
CA GLN A 155 11.75 -16.88 14.20
C GLN A 155 10.44 -16.69 14.99
N ASN A 156 10.53 -16.13 16.20
CA ASN A 156 9.38 -15.85 17.04
C ASN A 156 8.56 -14.68 16.46
N GLN A 157 7.62 -15.00 15.57
CA GLN A 157 6.73 -14.06 14.89
C GLN A 157 5.29 -14.58 14.93
N PRO A 158 4.28 -13.70 14.97
CA PRO A 158 2.89 -14.13 14.91
C PRO A 158 2.58 -14.82 13.57
N ALA A 159 1.70 -15.82 13.60
CA ALA A 159 1.24 -16.48 12.39
C ALA A 159 0.46 -15.49 11.50
N LEU A 160 0.76 -15.49 10.20
CA LEU A 160 0.04 -14.68 9.22
C LEU A 160 -1.07 -15.49 8.57
N SER A 161 -2.15 -14.79 8.19
CA SER A 161 -3.15 -15.35 7.28
C SER A 161 -2.48 -15.72 5.95
N PRO A 162 -2.88 -16.84 5.32
CA PRO A 162 -2.43 -17.17 3.97
C PRO A 162 -2.69 -16.03 3.00
N LEU A 163 -1.78 -15.84 2.05
CA LEU A 163 -2.09 -15.07 0.85
C LEU A 163 -3.11 -15.89 0.05
N ASP A 164 -4.25 -15.30 -0.29
CA ASP A 164 -5.20 -15.84 -1.27
C ASP A 164 -5.75 -14.68 -2.08
N VAL A 165 -5.12 -14.42 -3.22
CA VAL A 165 -5.40 -13.25 -4.06
C VAL A 165 -5.64 -13.69 -5.48
N SER A 166 -6.67 -13.11 -6.08
CA SER A 166 -7.06 -13.40 -7.45
C SER A 166 -6.94 -12.18 -8.34
N GLU A 167 -6.09 -12.26 -9.36
CA GLU A 167 -5.81 -11.15 -10.28
C GLU A 167 -6.25 -11.47 -11.70
N GLN A 168 -6.96 -10.53 -12.32
CA GLN A 168 -7.22 -10.56 -13.76
C GLN A 168 -6.56 -9.33 -14.38
N PHE A 169 -5.33 -9.51 -14.84
CA PHE A 169 -4.51 -8.42 -15.37
C PHE A 169 -5.13 -7.75 -16.60
N LYS A 170 -5.03 -6.42 -16.65
CA LYS A 170 -5.52 -5.54 -17.70
C LYS A 170 -4.40 -4.60 -18.15
N ALA A 171 -4.63 -3.89 -19.25
CA ALA A 171 -3.64 -2.97 -19.83
C ALA A 171 -3.13 -1.92 -18.83
N LYS A 172 -4.00 -1.45 -17.92
CA LYS A 172 -3.64 -0.47 -16.88
C LYS A 172 -2.55 -0.97 -15.92
N ASP A 173 -2.50 -2.27 -15.65
CA ASP A 173 -1.56 -2.87 -14.71
C ASP A 173 -0.13 -2.89 -15.29
N PHE A 174 -0.03 -2.72 -16.62
CA PHE A 174 1.22 -2.60 -17.39
C PHE A 174 1.46 -1.19 -17.96
N ALA A 175 0.66 -0.19 -17.57
CA ALA A 175 0.81 1.18 -18.05
C ALA A 175 1.92 1.97 -17.30
N GLY A 176 2.27 1.53 -16.09
CA GLY A 176 3.31 2.14 -15.27
C GLY A 176 4.72 1.92 -15.81
N ALA A 177 5.68 2.71 -15.30
CA ALA A 177 7.08 2.54 -15.61
C ALA A 177 7.59 1.19 -15.09
N LYS A 178 8.42 0.52 -15.90
CA LYS A 178 9.14 -0.68 -15.47
C LYS A 178 10.11 -0.34 -14.34
N LYS A 179 10.25 -1.26 -13.40
CA LYS A 179 11.17 -1.20 -12.26
C LYS A 179 12.24 -2.26 -12.42
N ASN A 180 13.39 -2.04 -11.79
CA ASN A 180 14.42 -3.08 -11.69
C ASN A 180 13.90 -4.20 -10.77
N ILE A 181 13.81 -5.41 -11.29
CA ILE A 181 13.34 -6.56 -10.52
C ILE A 181 14.52 -7.17 -9.74
N PRO A 182 14.43 -7.29 -8.41
CA PRO A 182 15.45 -7.91 -7.59
C PRO A 182 15.83 -9.30 -8.10
N TYR A 183 17.12 -9.65 -8.03
CA TYR A 183 17.69 -10.97 -8.36
C TYR A 183 17.60 -11.42 -9.83
N ILE A 184 16.71 -10.85 -10.65
CA ILE A 184 16.59 -11.13 -12.10
C ILE A 184 17.46 -10.18 -12.93
N LYS A 185 17.81 -9.00 -12.39
CA LYS A 185 18.59 -7.94 -13.08
C LYS A 185 17.96 -7.48 -14.40
N GLN A 186 16.64 -7.51 -14.49
CA GLN A 186 15.86 -7.07 -15.64
C GLN A 186 14.80 -6.05 -15.22
N GLN A 187 14.37 -5.23 -16.17
CA GLN A 187 13.29 -4.27 -15.98
C GLN A 187 11.94 -4.95 -16.23
N GLY A 188 11.01 -4.83 -15.29
CA GLY A 188 9.67 -5.42 -15.38
C GLY A 188 8.62 -4.59 -14.66
N TRP A 189 7.36 -4.94 -14.89
CA TRP A 189 6.26 -4.43 -14.07
C TRP A 189 6.23 -5.21 -12.76
N MET A 190 6.04 -4.52 -11.64
CA MET A 190 6.03 -5.13 -10.31
C MET A 190 4.72 -4.75 -9.63
N ILE A 191 3.89 -5.76 -9.38
CA ILE A 191 2.53 -5.64 -8.86
C ILE A 191 2.52 -6.34 -7.50
N ARG A 192 2.06 -5.64 -6.47
CA ARG A 192 2.03 -6.15 -5.11
C ARG A 192 0.80 -7.03 -4.89
N LEU A 193 1.00 -8.21 -4.33
CA LEU A 193 -0.06 -9.19 -4.09
C LEU A 193 -0.56 -9.17 -2.65
N ASP A 194 0.31 -8.84 -1.70
CA ASP A 194 -0.03 -8.81 -0.27
C ASP A 194 -0.38 -7.40 0.23
N GLU A 195 -0.78 -6.52 -0.69
CA GLU A 195 -1.41 -5.27 -0.31
C GLU A 195 -2.76 -5.63 0.33
N PRO A 196 -3.04 -5.16 1.56
CA PRO A 196 -4.35 -5.38 2.14
C PRO A 196 -5.36 -4.80 1.15
N GLU A 197 -6.33 -5.61 0.73
CA GLU A 197 -7.52 -5.07 0.07
C GLU A 197 -7.93 -3.88 0.92
N LEU A 198 -8.07 -2.71 0.30
CA LEU A 198 -8.80 -1.63 0.95
C LEU A 198 -10.13 -2.29 1.28
N VAL A 199 -10.32 -2.64 2.56
CA VAL A 199 -11.62 -3.05 3.07
C VAL A 199 -12.40 -1.76 2.99
N ILE A 200 -12.91 -1.49 1.80
CA ILE A 200 -13.97 -0.55 1.57
C ILE A 200 -15.18 -1.28 2.13
N ASP A 201 -15.18 -1.31 3.46
CA ASP A 201 -16.24 -1.78 4.31
C ASP A 201 -17.48 -1.10 3.76
N ALA A 202 -18.40 -1.88 3.18
CA ALA A 202 -19.58 -1.31 2.53
C ALA A 202 -20.37 -0.45 3.54
N GLU A 203 -20.19 -0.67 4.84
CA GLU A 203 -20.72 0.17 5.91
C GLU A 203 -19.90 1.43 6.15
N LYS A 204 -18.56 1.42 6.05
CA LYS A 204 -17.76 2.68 6.04
C LYS A 204 -17.85 3.45 4.73
N LEU A 205 -18.08 2.78 3.60
CA LEU A 205 -18.45 3.42 2.34
C LEU A 205 -19.79 4.08 2.50
N LYS A 206 -20.81 3.36 2.99
CA LYS A 206 -22.11 3.95 3.31
C LYS A 206 -21.95 5.10 4.30
N GLU A 207 -21.21 4.95 5.40
CA GLU A 207 -20.95 6.06 6.32
C GLU A 207 -20.16 7.19 5.67
N SER A 208 -19.26 6.95 4.72
CA SER A 208 -18.57 8.01 3.97
C SER A 208 -19.45 8.65 2.89
N PHE A 209 -20.43 7.92 2.35
CA PHE A 209 -21.49 8.45 1.47
C PHE A 209 -22.60 9.17 2.26
N PHE A 210 -22.82 8.80 3.52
CA PHE A 210 -23.80 9.41 4.42
C PHE A 210 -23.20 10.48 5.36
N LYS A 211 -21.87 10.56 5.51
CA LYS A 211 -21.13 11.64 6.21
C LYS A 211 -20.39 12.61 5.28
N LEU A 212 -20.50 12.46 3.96
CA LEU A 212 -20.27 13.54 2.97
C LEU A 212 -21.59 14.09 2.41
N ALA A 213 -22.56 14.25 3.32
CA ALA A 213 -23.55 15.30 3.21
C ALA A 213 -23.27 16.38 4.27
N GLU A 214 -21.99 16.70 4.52
CA GLU A 214 -21.67 18.12 4.63
C GLU A 214 -21.61 18.64 3.21
N GLU A 215 -22.56 19.53 2.92
CA GLU A 215 -22.76 20.24 1.67
C GLU A 215 -21.56 20.15 0.73
N LYS A 216 -21.79 19.64 -0.49
CA LYS A 216 -21.25 20.39 -1.63
C LYS A 216 -21.63 21.83 -1.32
N GLN A 217 -20.67 22.65 -0.87
CA GLN A 217 -20.76 24.05 -1.18
C GLN A 217 -20.78 24.04 -2.70
N GLU A 218 -21.99 23.99 -3.27
CA GLU A 218 -22.27 24.65 -4.51
C GLU A 218 -21.71 26.04 -4.24
N VAL A 219 -20.50 26.26 -4.76
CA VAL A 219 -19.90 27.58 -4.76
C VAL A 219 -20.98 28.45 -5.36
N GLN A 220 -21.66 29.27 -4.57
CA GLN A 220 -22.84 29.96 -5.09
C GLN A 220 -22.36 30.89 -6.21
N LYS A 221 -23.14 31.00 -7.28
CA LYS A 221 -22.81 31.94 -8.36
C LYS A 221 -22.62 33.33 -7.74
N PRO A 222 -21.44 33.95 -7.85
CA PRO A 222 -21.19 35.24 -7.22
C PRO A 222 -22.03 36.31 -7.91
N ALA A 223 -22.33 37.38 -7.17
CA ALA A 223 -22.92 38.57 -7.78
C ALA A 223 -21.99 39.15 -8.85
N SER A 224 -22.55 39.77 -9.88
CA SER A 224 -21.78 40.40 -10.95
C SER A 224 -20.96 41.60 -10.47
N GLU A 225 -21.32 42.20 -9.33
CA GLU A 225 -20.58 43.27 -8.65
C GLU A 225 -20.23 42.80 -7.23
N ILE A 226 -18.95 42.80 -6.87
CA ILE A 226 -18.45 42.37 -5.56
C ILE A 226 -17.73 43.54 -4.88
N ASP A 227 -18.28 43.97 -3.75
CA ASP A 227 -17.65 44.99 -2.90
C ASP A 227 -16.58 44.37 -2.01
N LEU A 228 -15.36 44.90 -2.10
CA LEU A 228 -14.19 44.45 -1.36
C LEU A 228 -13.83 45.41 -0.22
N HIS A 229 -14.60 46.46 0.05
CA HIS A 229 -14.34 47.30 1.22
C HIS A 229 -14.43 46.48 2.51
N ILE A 230 -13.47 46.69 3.43
CA ILE A 230 -13.36 45.86 4.63
C ILE A 230 -14.61 45.96 5.52
N GLU A 231 -15.31 47.11 5.53
CA GLU A 231 -16.54 47.28 6.31
C GLU A 231 -17.70 46.40 5.79
N LYS A 232 -17.60 45.90 4.55
CA LYS A 232 -18.55 44.92 3.99
C LYS A 232 -18.16 43.48 4.25
N LEU A 233 -16.92 43.22 4.65
CA LEU A 233 -16.37 41.87 4.84
C LEU A 233 -16.27 41.48 6.32
N ARG A 234 -16.14 42.46 7.23
CA ARG A 234 -16.07 42.23 8.69
C ARG A 234 -16.64 43.41 9.48
N ASP A 235 -17.41 43.06 10.50
CA ASP A 235 -17.94 44.02 11.46
C ASP A 235 -16.86 44.49 12.47
N ASP A 236 -15.88 43.64 12.79
CA ASP A 236 -14.77 43.88 13.73
C ASP A 236 -13.52 44.53 13.09
N HIS A 237 -13.66 45.13 11.91
CA HIS A 237 -12.55 45.69 11.13
C HIS A 237 -11.70 46.74 11.87
N HIS A 238 -12.26 47.42 12.86
CA HIS A 238 -11.56 48.39 13.72
C HIS A 238 -10.38 47.79 14.51
N PHE A 239 -10.37 46.47 14.72
CA PHE A 239 -9.32 45.76 15.45
C PHE A 239 -8.21 45.20 14.55
N LEU A 240 -8.29 45.41 13.23
CA LEU A 240 -7.39 44.78 12.25
C LEU A 240 -6.27 45.70 11.80
N GLY A 241 -5.08 45.12 11.64
CA GLY A 241 -3.95 45.80 11.02
C GLY A 241 -4.12 45.93 9.50
N SER A 242 -3.51 46.93 8.88
CA SER A 242 -3.64 47.20 7.43
C SER A 242 -3.24 46.01 6.54
N SER A 243 -2.24 45.22 6.96
CA SER A 243 -1.83 44.01 6.23
C SER A 243 -2.88 42.89 6.32
N GLU A 244 -3.56 42.77 7.47
CA GLU A 244 -4.58 41.75 7.68
C GLU A 244 -5.85 42.11 6.90
N MET A 245 -6.25 43.39 6.92
CA MET A 245 -7.34 43.90 6.10
C MET A 245 -7.10 43.61 4.61
N LEU A 246 -5.90 43.92 4.10
CA LEU A 246 -5.54 43.64 2.70
C LEU A 246 -5.63 42.14 2.38
N SER A 247 -5.15 41.27 3.26
CA SER A 247 -5.22 39.82 3.07
C SER A 247 -6.67 39.33 2.94
N ILE A 248 -7.55 39.78 3.84
CA ILE A 248 -8.98 39.42 3.83
C ILE A 248 -9.64 39.86 2.53
N GLN A 249 -9.35 41.09 2.06
CA GLN A 249 -9.90 41.64 0.83
C GLN A 249 -9.41 40.86 -0.41
N VAL A 250 -8.12 40.52 -0.46
CA VAL A 250 -7.53 39.72 -1.55
C VAL A 250 -8.07 38.29 -1.55
N ASP A 251 -8.28 37.68 -0.39
CA ASP A 251 -8.83 36.34 -0.29
C ASP A 251 -10.31 36.31 -0.71
N ARG A 252 -11.09 37.34 -0.37
CA ARG A 252 -12.46 37.49 -0.87
C ARG A 252 -12.47 37.63 -2.39
N PHE A 253 -11.57 38.43 -2.95
CA PHE A 253 -11.40 38.58 -4.39
C PHE A 253 -11.10 37.25 -5.08
N LYS A 254 -10.12 36.48 -4.60
CA LYS A 254 -9.75 35.17 -5.18
C LYS A 254 -10.93 34.20 -5.18
N LYS A 255 -11.61 34.06 -4.05
CA LYS A 255 -12.78 33.18 -3.91
C LYS A 255 -13.89 33.55 -4.90
N ALA A 256 -14.17 34.85 -5.05
CA ALA A 256 -15.19 35.32 -5.99
C ALA A 256 -14.77 35.15 -7.46
N LEU A 257 -13.50 35.35 -7.79
CA LEU A 257 -12.97 35.13 -9.14
C LEU A 257 -13.02 33.65 -9.52
N GLU A 258 -12.60 32.76 -8.62
CA GLU A 258 -12.69 31.30 -8.83
C GLU A 258 -14.15 30.85 -9.00
N ALA A 259 -15.05 31.35 -8.16
CA ALA A 259 -16.48 31.10 -8.29
C ALA A 259 -17.02 31.54 -9.66
N ALA A 260 -16.65 32.74 -10.13
CA ALA A 260 -17.07 33.24 -11.44
C ALA A 260 -16.54 32.38 -12.60
N ILE A 261 -15.31 31.88 -12.50
CA ILE A 261 -14.71 30.97 -13.49
C ILE A 261 -15.43 29.61 -13.50
N VAL A 262 -15.70 29.03 -12.33
CA VAL A 262 -16.43 27.75 -12.20
C VAL A 262 -17.83 27.86 -12.81
N HIS A 263 -18.49 29.01 -12.62
CA HIS A 263 -19.83 29.30 -13.16
C HIS A 263 -19.84 29.82 -14.60
N GLN A 264 -18.69 29.88 -15.28
CA GLN A 264 -18.57 30.36 -16.67
C GLN A 264 -19.21 31.74 -16.86
N MET A 265 -19.04 32.65 -15.90
CA MET A 265 -19.54 34.02 -16.02
C MET A 265 -18.76 34.77 -17.10
N HIS A 266 -19.47 35.55 -17.92
CA HIS A 266 -18.82 36.35 -18.96
C HIS A 266 -17.95 37.48 -18.38
N GLU A 267 -18.40 38.10 -17.29
CA GLU A 267 -17.73 39.20 -16.63
C GLU A 267 -18.09 39.29 -15.14
N ILE A 268 -17.22 39.93 -14.36
CA ILE A 268 -17.40 40.25 -12.95
C ILE A 268 -16.69 41.58 -12.61
N THR A 269 -17.30 42.42 -11.77
CA THR A 269 -16.75 43.72 -11.36
C THR A 269 -16.41 43.72 -9.88
N PHE A 270 -15.20 44.13 -9.53
CA PHE A 270 -14.72 44.23 -8.16
C PHE A 270 -14.57 45.69 -7.75
N ILE A 271 -15.24 46.09 -6.66
CA ILE A 271 -15.20 47.44 -6.11
C ILE A 271 -14.17 47.46 -4.98
N HIS A 272 -13.05 48.15 -5.18
CA HIS A 272 -11.92 48.19 -4.25
C HIS A 272 -11.69 49.60 -3.64
N GLY A 273 -12.49 50.59 -4.04
CA GLY A 273 -12.38 51.97 -3.56
C GLY A 273 -11.25 52.77 -4.21
N THR A 274 -11.23 54.08 -3.95
CA THR A 274 -10.31 55.06 -4.54
C THR A 274 -9.13 55.44 -3.64
N GLY A 275 -8.85 54.66 -2.58
CA GLY A 275 -7.79 54.94 -1.60
C GLY A 275 -6.37 54.93 -2.18
N ASN A 276 -5.37 54.51 -1.40
CA ASN A 276 -3.95 54.54 -1.80
C ASN A 276 -3.57 53.59 -2.98
N GLY A 277 -4.53 52.92 -3.61
CA GLY A 277 -4.31 52.07 -4.80
C GLY A 277 -3.65 50.71 -4.55
N ILE A 278 -3.33 50.36 -3.29
CA ILE A 278 -2.64 49.12 -2.92
C ILE A 278 -3.48 47.88 -3.32
N LEU A 279 -4.76 47.86 -2.93
CA LEU A 279 -5.67 46.75 -3.27
C LEU A 279 -5.85 46.63 -4.79
N ARG A 280 -6.03 47.76 -5.50
CA ARG A 280 -6.12 47.78 -6.98
C ARG A 280 -4.88 47.14 -7.63
N HIS A 281 -3.69 47.53 -7.18
CA HIS A 281 -2.43 47.02 -7.73
C HIS A 281 -2.30 45.51 -7.53
N GLU A 282 -2.63 45.00 -6.33
CA GLU A 282 -2.56 43.57 -6.04
C GLU A 282 -3.59 42.77 -6.85
N LEU A 283 -4.81 43.29 -7.02
CA LEU A 283 -5.83 42.70 -7.90
C LEU A 283 -5.33 42.61 -9.35
N HIS A 284 -4.81 43.71 -9.91
CA HIS A 284 -4.33 43.76 -11.30
C HIS A 284 -3.17 42.79 -11.52
N LYS A 285 -2.26 42.67 -10.55
CA LYS A 285 -1.15 41.71 -10.58
C LYS A 285 -1.63 40.26 -10.59
N LEU A 286 -2.68 39.93 -9.82
CA LEU A 286 -3.27 38.60 -9.80
C LEU A 286 -4.04 38.30 -11.10
N LEU A 287 -4.80 39.28 -11.62
CA LEU A 287 -5.53 39.15 -12.87
C LEU A 287 -4.61 38.94 -14.07
N ALA A 288 -3.52 39.70 -14.16
CA ALA A 288 -2.54 39.58 -15.24
C ALA A 288 -1.87 38.20 -15.32
N LYS A 289 -1.78 37.47 -14.19
CA LYS A 289 -1.21 36.12 -14.13
C LYS A 289 -2.23 35.01 -14.40
N ASN A 290 -3.53 35.31 -14.40
CA ASN A 290 -4.57 34.30 -14.50
C ASN A 290 -4.91 34.00 -15.97
N GLN A 291 -4.63 32.77 -16.41
CA GLN A 291 -4.85 32.33 -17.79
C GLN A 291 -6.33 32.29 -18.23
N LYS A 292 -7.27 32.28 -17.28
CA LYS A 292 -8.73 32.27 -17.51
C LYS A 292 -9.32 33.67 -17.63
N VAL A 293 -8.54 34.71 -17.37
CA VAL A 293 -8.95 36.10 -17.60
C VAL A 293 -8.64 36.46 -19.05
N GLN A 294 -9.63 37.01 -19.75
CA GLN A 294 -9.48 37.49 -21.12
C GLN A 294 -8.87 38.90 -21.12
N THR A 295 -9.47 39.81 -20.33
CA THR A 295 -9.00 41.19 -20.15
C THR A 295 -9.59 41.77 -18.87
N PHE A 296 -8.99 42.85 -18.35
CA PHE A 296 -9.53 43.62 -17.23
C PHE A 296 -9.31 45.11 -17.47
N MET A 297 -10.24 45.94 -16.99
CA MET A 297 -10.24 47.39 -17.17
C MET A 297 -10.91 48.07 -15.98
N ASP A 298 -10.66 49.36 -15.76
CA ASP A 298 -11.40 50.11 -14.73
C ASP A 298 -12.90 50.16 -15.10
N ALA A 299 -13.78 49.90 -14.13
CA ALA A 299 -15.23 49.77 -14.36
C ALA A 299 -15.96 51.12 -14.26
N GLN A 300 -16.86 51.37 -15.23
CA GLN A 300 -17.87 52.46 -15.27
C GLN A 300 -17.51 53.72 -14.46
N LYS A 301 -16.76 54.63 -15.10
CA LYS A 301 -16.25 55.87 -14.49
C LYS A 301 -17.36 56.77 -13.92
N GLU A 302 -18.57 56.74 -14.48
CA GLU A 302 -19.72 57.52 -13.97
C GLU A 302 -20.34 56.96 -12.69
N LYS A 303 -20.26 55.64 -12.44
CA LYS A 303 -20.91 54.96 -11.29
C LYS A 303 -19.96 54.70 -10.12
N PHE A 304 -18.68 54.46 -10.40
CA PHE A 304 -17.68 54.06 -9.38
C PHE A 304 -16.37 54.86 -9.42
N GLY A 305 -16.26 55.88 -10.28
CA GLY A 305 -15.01 56.60 -10.49
C GLY A 305 -13.89 55.66 -10.96
N TYR A 306 -12.72 55.71 -10.31
CA TYR A 306 -11.60 54.77 -10.52
C TYR A 306 -11.56 53.64 -9.47
N GLY A 307 -12.63 53.47 -8.70
CA GLY A 307 -12.68 52.60 -7.53
C GLY A 307 -13.10 51.16 -7.80
N ALA A 308 -13.22 50.75 -9.06
CA ALA A 308 -13.65 49.40 -9.43
C ALA A 308 -12.92 48.88 -10.66
N THR A 309 -12.71 47.56 -10.71
CA THR A 309 -12.09 46.84 -11.84
C THR A 309 -13.07 45.82 -12.41
N LYS A 310 -13.39 45.95 -13.69
CA LYS A 310 -14.18 44.99 -14.47
C LYS A 310 -13.25 43.94 -15.06
N VAL A 311 -13.61 42.68 -14.90
CA VAL A 311 -12.86 41.50 -15.36
C VAL A 311 -13.73 40.75 -16.36
N VAL A 312 -13.19 40.48 -17.54
CA VAL A 312 -13.82 39.66 -18.58
C VAL A 312 -13.14 38.30 -18.58
N LEU A 313 -13.91 37.22 -18.45
CA LEU A 313 -13.42 35.85 -18.38
C LEU A 313 -13.51 35.16 -19.76
N LYS A 314 -12.67 34.15 -19.97
CA LYS A 314 -12.64 33.34 -21.20
C LYS A 314 -13.72 32.26 -21.23
#